data_AF-A0A562K8V2-F1
#
_entry.id   AF-A0A562K8V2-F1
#
_cell.length_a   1.000
_cell.length_b   1.000
_cell.length_c   1.000
_cell.angle_alpha   90.00
_cell.angle_beta   90.00
_cell.angle_gamma   90.00
#
_symmetry.space_group_name_H-M   'P 1'
#
loop_
_entity.id
_entity.type
_entity.pdbx_description
1 polymer ?
#
loop_
_entity_poly.entity_id
_entity_poly.type
_entity_poly.pdbx_seq_one_letter_code
_entity_poly.pdbx_strand_id
1 'polypeptide(L)'
;MVVGAAGRSDVALPSSLNRSVIFLGEPSAGKRDRTLLLDRFEFPTGELEKKPETLEKIKQSINLPAGLLIWPEELEVLLAEQFAAASEYVYGHSFWERVRQGSRIALYAYLLETRHYLAAASSRMAPSVRPAIGLSPLSLLLSQHLLEEWDHQKFFSEALKVIGCDEVLVSTARPIPATLEWIHATRAIGYRSALSAAVCSGFMEFSSIETSAVRGWHSMLVETGLIPEAASQAIIGHLETDLEFEHSENWRRAIYLHGPVTPKTAAELLNDVATISEMIFRWLSALKFGVSGAIVCGIQVLSEERVLTREPQGHCSLDVPCFDGNPVWSANLQDLVNWGIGAESAASRAVVGLAYAFGHRYSDLRSVQNSLSTLIGDTVDDFGTKTKADFCVPSSVMEDLKSWLRAIDGHRLWDTMCEPSSEALVIGYILENYHYLASATGHISAAVASCTVSSVRVQLIEHLRDELDHCELLRTKLSEVEGISDPTLLRPLPTTVAFVGFLQTVAAQDWRAYILVSAFLQLSLSECRTDRRNAHFYETVIRNNSGVAPLLSTIWTHDEIDGALDHDSRPLERLRSLLQTERLSQESHKLAALAPALSWSFLDGILNQYTAGRGSVLHRVGWHVC
;
A
#
# COMPACT_ATOMS: atom_id res chain seq x y z
N MET A 1 -27.07 29.58 -55.54
CA MET A 1 -26.53 28.26 -55.94
C MET A 1 -25.29 28.06 -55.08
N VAL A 2 -25.35 27.46 -53.89
CA VAL A 2 -25.62 26.05 -53.52
C VAL A 2 -24.62 25.06 -54.15
N VAL A 3 -24.00 24.27 -53.25
CA VAL A 3 -23.25 23.00 -53.38
C VAL A 3 -21.77 23.14 -53.81
N GLY A 4 -20.77 22.55 -53.15
CA GLY A 4 -20.81 21.31 -52.37
C GLY A 4 -19.91 21.23 -51.13
N ALA A 5 -20.49 20.56 -50.13
CA ALA A 5 -19.86 20.09 -48.93
C ALA A 5 -18.84 18.98 -49.25
N ALA A 6 -17.60 19.16 -48.82
CA ALA A 6 -16.69 18.04 -48.61
C ALA A 6 -17.11 17.34 -47.32
N GLY A 7 -17.51 16.07 -47.46
CA GLY A 7 -17.93 15.22 -46.35
C GLY A 7 -16.83 15.09 -45.30
N ARG A 8 -17.17 15.51 -44.08
CA ARG A 8 -16.61 14.91 -42.87
C ARG A 8 -17.24 13.52 -42.75
N SER A 9 -16.45 12.47 -42.88
CA SER A 9 -16.84 11.15 -42.40
C SER A 9 -15.61 10.31 -42.07
N ASP A 10 -14.81 10.80 -41.12
CA ASP A 10 -14.17 9.88 -40.17
C ASP A 10 -15.09 9.82 -38.96
N VAL A 11 -16.09 8.94 -39.03
CA VAL A 11 -16.90 8.58 -37.87
C VAL A 11 -15.97 7.80 -36.97
N ALA A 12 -15.41 8.46 -35.95
CA ALA A 12 -14.74 7.75 -34.86
C ALA A 12 -15.72 6.71 -34.32
N LEU A 13 -15.30 5.44 -34.30
CA LEU A 13 -16.08 4.39 -33.66
C LEU A 13 -16.38 4.83 -32.22
N PRO A 14 -17.61 4.64 -31.73
CA PRO A 14 -17.92 4.97 -30.34
C PRO A 14 -17.05 4.11 -29.43
N SER A 15 -16.27 4.77 -28.58
CA SER A 15 -15.51 4.11 -27.52
C SER A 15 -16.47 3.40 -26.56
N SER A 16 -16.14 2.19 -26.12
CA SER A 16 -16.87 1.54 -25.03
C SER A 16 -16.05 1.57 -23.74
N LEU A 17 -16.69 1.94 -22.64
CA LEU A 17 -16.13 1.74 -21.31
C LEU A 17 -16.51 0.34 -20.85
N ASN A 18 -15.52 -0.53 -20.70
CA ASN A 18 -15.75 -1.91 -20.30
C ASN A 18 -15.53 -2.04 -18.79
N ARG A 19 -16.52 -2.57 -18.07
CA ARG A 19 -16.37 -2.89 -16.65
C ARG A 19 -15.53 -4.13 -16.46
N SER A 20 -14.66 -4.09 -15.46
CA SER A 20 -14.18 -5.29 -14.81
C SER A 20 -14.13 -5.05 -13.32
N VAL A 21 -15.13 -5.56 -12.62
CA VAL A 21 -15.13 -5.57 -11.16
C VAL A 21 -15.44 -6.98 -10.75
N ILE A 22 -14.38 -7.77 -10.79
CA ILE A 22 -14.33 -9.01 -10.07
C ILE A 22 -13.40 -8.74 -8.89
N PHE A 23 -13.85 -8.97 -7.66
CA PHE A 23 -12.97 -8.98 -6.50
C PHE A 23 -12.54 -10.41 -6.19
N LEU A 24 -11.30 -10.62 -5.73
CA LEU A 24 -10.83 -11.93 -5.30
C LEU A 24 -11.02 -12.05 -3.78
N GLY A 25 -12.07 -12.76 -3.36
CA GLY A 25 -12.46 -12.90 -1.95
C GLY A 25 -12.22 -14.28 -1.34
N GLU A 26 -12.58 -14.39 -0.06
CA GLU A 26 -12.72 -15.67 0.65
C GLU A 26 -14.09 -16.29 0.29
N PRO A 27 -14.18 -17.63 0.06
CA PRO A 27 -15.45 -18.27 -0.25
C PRO A 27 -16.39 -18.32 0.97
N SER A 28 -17.67 -18.00 0.78
CA SER A 28 -18.67 -18.08 1.85
C SER A 28 -18.97 -19.50 2.35
N ALA A 29 -18.67 -20.54 1.54
CA ALA A 29 -18.98 -21.93 1.85
C ALA A 29 -17.83 -22.73 2.53
N GLY A 30 -16.77 -22.09 3.02
CA GLY A 30 -15.66 -22.77 3.71
C GLY A 30 -14.81 -23.69 2.82
N LYS A 31 -14.91 -23.54 1.49
CA LYS A 31 -13.99 -24.18 0.54
C LYS A 31 -12.59 -23.54 0.67
N ARG A 32 -11.53 -24.26 0.30
CA ARG A 32 -10.15 -23.76 0.45
C ARG A 32 -9.73 -22.76 -0.64
N ASP A 33 -10.37 -22.77 -1.79
CA ASP A 33 -9.94 -21.99 -2.95
C ASP A 33 -10.62 -20.61 -2.98
N ARG A 34 -9.86 -19.55 -3.27
CA ARG A 34 -10.38 -18.18 -3.41
C ARG A 34 -11.40 -18.08 -4.54
N THR A 35 -12.36 -17.17 -4.38
CA THR A 35 -13.46 -16.95 -5.32
C THR A 35 -13.38 -15.56 -5.94
N LEU A 36 -13.76 -15.49 -7.21
CA LEU A 36 -14.04 -14.28 -7.94
C LEU A 36 -15.47 -13.84 -7.61
N LEU A 37 -15.62 -12.65 -7.04
CA LEU A 37 -16.87 -12.03 -6.62
C LEU A 37 -17.30 -11.03 -7.69
N LEU A 38 -18.43 -11.29 -8.33
CA LEU A 38 -19.09 -10.37 -9.25
C LEU A 38 -20.47 -10.05 -8.67
N ASP A 39 -20.58 -8.89 -8.01
CA ASP A 39 -21.77 -8.57 -7.20
C ASP A 39 -22.02 -9.70 -6.17
N ARG A 40 -23.23 -10.26 -6.10
CA ARG A 40 -23.58 -11.36 -5.17
C ARG A 40 -23.14 -12.75 -5.61
N PHE A 41 -22.46 -12.88 -6.74
CA PHE A 41 -22.11 -14.19 -7.32
C PHE A 41 -20.65 -14.55 -7.05
N GLU A 42 -20.45 -15.74 -6.47
CA GLU A 42 -19.13 -16.32 -6.28
C GLU A 42 -18.78 -17.30 -7.41
N PHE A 43 -17.61 -17.12 -8.00
CA PHE A 43 -17.06 -18.03 -9.01
C PHE A 43 -15.74 -18.61 -8.52
N PRO A 44 -15.60 -19.93 -8.36
CA PRO A 44 -14.31 -20.54 -8.05
C PRO A 44 -13.28 -20.22 -9.14
N THR A 45 -12.11 -19.75 -8.73
CA THR A 45 -11.01 -19.35 -9.64
C THR A 45 -10.67 -20.45 -10.66
N GLY A 46 -10.57 -21.71 -10.22
CA GLY A 46 -10.29 -22.85 -11.10
C GLY A 46 -11.46 -23.33 -12.00
N GLU A 47 -12.69 -22.82 -11.82
CA GLU A 47 -13.83 -23.16 -12.69
C GLU A 47 -14.01 -22.18 -13.85
N LEU A 48 -13.67 -20.90 -13.67
CA LEU A 48 -13.69 -19.89 -14.74
C LEU A 48 -12.73 -20.25 -15.87
N GLU A 49 -11.56 -20.79 -15.54
CA GLU A 49 -10.55 -21.25 -16.51
C GLU A 49 -11.11 -22.32 -17.46
N LYS A 50 -12.07 -23.12 -17.00
CA LYS A 50 -12.72 -24.17 -17.80
C LYS A 50 -13.90 -23.65 -18.63
N LYS A 51 -14.25 -22.37 -18.51
CA LYS A 51 -15.42 -21.73 -19.13
C LYS A 51 -15.05 -20.38 -19.75
N PRO A 52 -14.17 -20.34 -20.78
CA PRO A 52 -13.75 -19.09 -21.43
C PRO A 52 -14.93 -18.28 -22.00
N GLU A 53 -15.99 -18.94 -22.45
CA GLU A 53 -17.23 -18.26 -22.89
C GLU A 53 -17.94 -17.52 -21.76
N THR A 54 -17.87 -18.00 -20.52
CA THR A 54 -18.45 -17.32 -19.35
C THR A 54 -17.66 -16.06 -19.02
N LEU A 55 -16.33 -16.13 -19.06
CA LEU A 55 -15.46 -14.96 -18.89
C LEU A 55 -15.75 -13.91 -19.98
N GLU A 56 -15.92 -14.34 -21.23
CA GLU A 56 -16.20 -13.43 -22.33
C GLU A 56 -17.61 -12.84 -22.27
N LYS A 57 -18.60 -13.60 -21.80
CA LYS A 57 -19.95 -13.09 -21.49
C LYS A 57 -19.93 -12.09 -20.33
N ILE A 58 -19.14 -12.34 -19.29
CA ILE A 58 -18.96 -11.40 -18.17
C ILE A 58 -18.40 -10.09 -18.72
N LYS A 59 -17.36 -10.11 -19.56
CA LYS A 59 -16.83 -8.91 -20.22
C LYS A 59 -17.89 -8.21 -21.09
N GLN A 60 -18.61 -8.95 -21.93
CA GLN A 60 -19.61 -8.40 -22.86
C GLN A 60 -20.85 -7.81 -22.18
N SER A 61 -21.27 -8.36 -21.05
CA SER A 61 -22.50 -7.93 -20.35
C SER A 61 -22.41 -6.53 -19.74
N ILE A 62 -21.25 -5.88 -19.83
CA ILE A 62 -20.96 -4.67 -19.08
C ILE A 62 -20.20 -3.60 -19.89
N ASN A 63 -20.35 -3.68 -21.21
CA ASN A 63 -19.87 -2.65 -22.12
C ASN A 63 -20.84 -1.48 -22.09
N LEU A 64 -20.42 -0.38 -21.48
CA LEU A 64 -21.18 0.85 -21.47
C LEU A 64 -20.82 1.65 -22.72
N PRO A 65 -21.79 2.05 -23.56
CA PRO A 65 -21.53 2.99 -24.64
C PRO A 65 -20.99 4.27 -24.02
N ALA A 66 -19.75 4.62 -24.31
CA ALA A 66 -19.15 5.83 -23.79
C ALA A 66 -19.17 6.89 -24.89
N GLY A 67 -19.80 8.03 -24.62
CA GLY A 67 -19.61 9.22 -25.43
C GLY A 67 -18.16 9.72 -25.36
N LEU A 68 -17.85 10.80 -26.09
CA LEU A 68 -16.54 11.46 -25.97
C LEU A 68 -16.26 11.96 -24.54
N LEU A 69 -17.32 12.23 -23.77
CA LEU A 69 -17.29 12.66 -22.38
C LEU A 69 -18.40 11.94 -21.59
N ILE A 70 -18.15 11.71 -20.31
CA ILE A 70 -19.10 11.21 -19.31
C ILE A 70 -19.47 12.38 -18.40
N TRP A 71 -20.75 12.68 -18.29
CA TRP A 71 -21.25 13.81 -17.50
C TRP A 71 -21.29 13.48 -16.00
N PRO A 72 -21.24 14.49 -15.10
CA PRO A 72 -21.31 14.31 -13.66
C PRO A 72 -22.40 13.34 -13.17
N GLU A 73 -23.62 13.45 -13.72
CA GLU A 73 -24.76 12.61 -13.36
C GLU A 73 -24.55 11.14 -13.73
N GLU A 74 -23.94 10.88 -14.89
CA GLU A 74 -23.62 9.53 -15.36
C GLU A 74 -22.49 8.92 -14.53
N LEU A 75 -21.45 9.73 -14.24
CA LEU A 75 -20.32 9.32 -13.41
C LEU A 75 -20.76 9.01 -11.97
N GLU A 76 -21.68 9.80 -11.40
CA GLU A 76 -22.23 9.56 -10.07
C GLU A 76 -22.88 8.18 -9.97
N VAL A 77 -23.68 7.79 -10.97
CA VAL A 77 -24.34 6.47 -11.02
C VAL A 77 -23.28 5.35 -11.07
N LEU A 78 -22.27 5.48 -11.93
CA LEU A 78 -21.21 4.48 -12.06
C LEU A 78 -20.42 4.32 -10.76
N LEU A 79 -20.10 5.42 -10.10
CA LEU A 79 -19.38 5.40 -8.82
C LEU A 79 -20.24 4.85 -7.70
N ALA A 80 -21.54 5.16 -7.63
CA ALA A 80 -22.44 4.60 -6.65
C ALA A 80 -22.54 3.06 -6.78
N GLU A 81 -22.63 2.54 -8.01
CA GLU A 81 -22.58 1.09 -8.25
C GLU A 81 -21.23 0.48 -7.83
N GLN A 82 -20.12 1.17 -8.13
CA GLN A 82 -18.80 0.73 -7.73
C GLN A 82 -18.62 0.72 -6.20
N PHE A 83 -19.15 1.74 -5.51
CA PHE A 83 -19.11 1.85 -4.05
C PHE A 83 -19.93 0.73 -3.38
N ALA A 84 -21.09 0.39 -3.94
CA ALA A 84 -21.90 -0.72 -3.44
C ALA A 84 -21.16 -2.05 -3.54
N ALA A 85 -20.60 -2.37 -4.72
CA ALA A 85 -19.83 -3.60 -4.92
C ALA A 85 -18.58 -3.67 -4.04
N ALA A 86 -17.87 -2.55 -3.91
CA ALA A 86 -16.71 -2.40 -3.04
C ALA A 86 -17.07 -2.58 -1.55
N SER A 87 -18.21 -2.03 -1.12
CA SER A 87 -18.69 -2.15 0.26
C SER A 87 -19.07 -3.59 0.59
N GLU A 88 -19.77 -4.29 -0.31
CA GLU A 88 -20.08 -5.71 -0.13
C GLU A 88 -18.81 -6.55 0.02
N TYR A 89 -17.79 -6.28 -0.81
CA TYR A 89 -16.50 -6.96 -0.72
C TYR A 89 -15.79 -6.70 0.62
N VAL A 90 -15.68 -5.44 1.06
CA VAL A 90 -14.99 -5.06 2.30
C VAL A 90 -15.74 -5.54 3.55
N TYR A 91 -17.07 -5.33 3.61
CA TYR A 91 -17.88 -5.72 4.77
C TYR A 91 -18.25 -7.21 4.79
N GLY A 92 -18.11 -7.91 3.65
CA GLY A 92 -18.16 -9.36 3.56
C GLY A 92 -16.93 -10.06 4.16
N HIS A 93 -15.86 -9.32 4.46
CA HIS A 93 -14.64 -9.90 5.04
C HIS A 93 -14.91 -10.56 6.40
N SER A 94 -14.39 -11.77 6.60
CA SER A 94 -14.62 -12.60 7.79
C SER A 94 -14.04 -12.04 9.11
N PHE A 95 -13.24 -10.98 9.04
CA PHE A 95 -12.84 -10.15 10.19
C PHE A 95 -14.05 -9.66 10.99
N TRP A 96 -15.08 -9.14 10.30
CA TRP A 96 -16.25 -8.58 10.95
C TRP A 96 -17.04 -9.66 11.72
N GLU A 97 -17.11 -10.85 11.13
CA GLU A 97 -17.72 -12.01 11.80
C GLU A 97 -16.98 -12.41 13.06
N ARG A 98 -15.65 -12.37 13.03
CA ARG A 98 -14.83 -12.63 14.21
C ARG A 98 -15.11 -11.62 15.34
N VAL A 99 -15.35 -10.34 15.02
CA VAL A 99 -15.75 -9.35 16.02
C VAL A 99 -17.15 -9.64 16.55
N ARG A 100 -18.13 -9.95 15.68
CA ARG A 100 -19.50 -10.34 16.09
C ARG A 100 -19.53 -11.57 17.00
N GLN A 101 -18.60 -12.50 16.81
CA GLN A 101 -18.43 -13.68 17.65
C GLN A 101 -17.73 -13.39 18.99
N GLY A 102 -17.42 -12.12 19.29
CA GLY A 102 -16.93 -11.70 20.60
C GLY A 102 -15.41 -11.52 20.70
N SER A 103 -14.69 -11.44 19.58
CA SER A 103 -13.23 -11.32 19.60
C SER A 103 -12.76 -9.90 19.94
N ARG A 104 -12.50 -9.62 21.22
CA ARG A 104 -11.92 -8.35 21.69
C ARG A 104 -10.58 -8.01 21.03
N ILE A 105 -9.73 -9.01 20.80
CA ILE A 105 -8.42 -8.82 20.14
C ILE A 105 -8.58 -8.27 18.71
N ALA A 106 -9.61 -8.73 17.98
CA ALA A 106 -9.87 -8.24 16.63
C ALA A 106 -10.37 -6.78 16.67
N LEU A 107 -11.26 -6.47 17.61
CA LEU A 107 -11.71 -5.10 17.82
C LEU A 107 -10.57 -4.17 18.23
N TYR A 108 -9.68 -4.59 19.13
CA TYR A 108 -8.52 -3.81 19.54
C TYR A 108 -7.56 -3.55 18.38
N ALA A 109 -7.32 -4.54 17.52
CA ALA A 109 -6.55 -4.35 16.30
C ALA A 109 -7.17 -3.23 15.43
N TYR A 110 -8.48 -3.29 15.21
CA TYR A 110 -9.21 -2.25 14.47
C TYR A 110 -9.09 -0.86 15.11
N LEU A 111 -9.23 -0.74 16.43
CA LEU A 111 -9.12 0.55 17.11
C LEU A 111 -7.73 1.18 16.96
N LEU A 112 -6.67 0.40 17.18
CA LEU A 112 -5.29 0.89 17.08
C LEU A 112 -4.92 1.29 15.64
N GLU A 113 -5.22 0.42 14.68
CA GLU A 113 -4.80 0.67 13.30
C GLU A 113 -5.66 1.75 12.63
N THR A 114 -6.95 1.88 12.99
CA THR A 114 -7.77 3.02 12.54
C THR A 114 -7.24 4.33 13.11
N ARG A 115 -6.82 4.35 14.38
CA ARG A 115 -6.14 5.51 14.98
C ARG A 115 -4.90 5.90 14.16
N HIS A 116 -4.07 4.94 13.76
CA HIS A 116 -2.88 5.22 12.95
C HIS A 116 -3.22 5.77 11.57
N TYR A 117 -4.22 5.20 10.89
CA TYR A 117 -4.69 5.69 9.61
C TYR A 117 -5.23 7.13 9.68
N LEU A 118 -6.02 7.44 10.72
CA LEU A 118 -6.53 8.79 10.95
C LEU A 118 -5.42 9.77 11.37
N ALA A 119 -4.44 9.32 12.16
CA ALA A 119 -3.29 10.17 12.51
C ALA A 119 -2.45 10.55 11.29
N ALA A 120 -2.53 9.76 10.22
CA ALA A 120 -1.88 10.07 8.95
C ALA A 120 -2.66 11.09 8.10
N ALA A 121 -3.87 11.52 8.48
CA ALA A 121 -4.79 12.33 7.67
C ALA A 121 -4.09 13.47 6.93
N SER A 122 -3.40 14.36 7.66
CA SER A 122 -2.68 15.48 7.05
C SER A 122 -1.65 15.03 6.02
N SER A 123 -0.85 14.00 6.33
CA SER A 123 0.20 13.50 5.44
C SER A 123 -0.34 12.71 4.23
N ARG A 124 -1.47 12.02 4.38
CA ARG A 124 -2.07 11.17 3.32
C ARG A 124 -2.95 11.99 2.39
N MET A 125 -3.65 13.01 2.90
CA MET A 125 -4.56 13.85 2.15
C MET A 125 -3.88 15.06 1.50
N ALA A 126 -2.80 15.61 2.08
CA ALA A 126 -2.17 16.83 1.55
C ALA A 126 -1.77 16.75 0.06
N PRO A 127 -1.32 15.60 -0.48
CA PRO A 127 -0.98 15.52 -1.91
C PRO A 127 -2.15 15.78 -2.86
N SER A 128 -3.40 15.53 -2.45
CA SER A 128 -4.58 15.79 -3.29
C SER A 128 -4.93 17.28 -3.41
N VAL A 129 -4.39 18.10 -2.51
CA VAL A 129 -4.61 19.56 -2.44
C VAL A 129 -3.61 20.33 -3.32
N ARG A 130 -2.63 19.64 -3.92
CA ARG A 130 -1.53 20.29 -4.64
C ARG A 130 -2.06 21.14 -5.82
N PRO A 131 -1.81 22.46 -5.84
CA PRO A 131 -2.24 23.30 -6.94
C PRO A 131 -1.38 22.99 -8.16
N ALA A 132 -1.94 22.33 -9.18
CA ALA A 132 -1.25 22.16 -10.45
C ALA A 132 -0.97 23.53 -11.09
N ILE A 133 -1.99 24.42 -11.11
CA ILE A 133 -1.90 25.84 -11.45
C ILE A 133 -3.07 26.57 -10.73
N GLY A 134 -2.81 27.21 -9.59
CA GLY A 134 -3.80 28.00 -8.85
C GLY A 134 -4.78 27.21 -7.97
N LEU A 135 -5.60 27.93 -7.21
CA LEU A 135 -6.67 27.36 -6.37
C LEU A 135 -7.90 27.08 -7.24
N SER A 136 -8.23 25.80 -7.44
CA SER A 136 -9.51 25.40 -8.04
C SER A 136 -10.58 25.18 -6.96
N PRO A 137 -11.89 25.27 -7.29
CA PRO A 137 -12.96 24.91 -6.35
C PRO A 137 -12.79 23.50 -5.77
N LEU A 138 -12.34 22.53 -6.58
CA LEU A 138 -12.02 21.17 -6.11
C LEU A 138 -10.86 21.17 -5.10
N SER A 139 -9.80 21.94 -5.35
CA SER A 139 -8.66 22.04 -4.41
C SER A 139 -9.08 22.68 -3.09
N LEU A 140 -10.01 23.65 -3.12
CA LEU A 140 -10.56 24.28 -1.91
C LEU A 140 -11.43 23.30 -1.12
N LEU A 141 -12.29 22.52 -1.78
CA LEU A 141 -13.09 21.47 -1.15
C LEU A 141 -12.17 20.45 -0.43
N LEU A 142 -11.12 19.97 -1.11
CA LEU A 142 -10.16 19.03 -0.53
C LEU A 142 -9.31 19.66 0.59
N SER A 143 -9.00 20.97 0.49
CA SER A 143 -8.30 21.70 1.55
C SER A 143 -9.15 21.76 2.81
N GLN A 144 -10.44 22.06 2.67
CA GLN A 144 -11.38 22.10 3.78
C GLN A 144 -11.50 20.71 4.41
N HIS A 145 -11.70 19.68 3.60
CA HIS A 145 -11.81 18.30 4.09
C HIS A 145 -10.56 17.86 4.85
N LEU A 146 -9.37 18.18 4.35
CA LEU A 146 -8.11 17.92 5.07
C LEU A 146 -8.06 18.62 6.44
N LEU A 147 -8.54 19.86 6.51
CA LEU A 147 -8.58 20.65 7.76
C LEU A 147 -9.64 20.17 8.73
N GLU A 148 -10.67 19.47 8.27
CA GLU A 148 -11.68 18.84 9.13
C GLU A 148 -11.10 17.55 9.72
N GLU A 149 -10.44 16.74 8.89
CA GLU A 149 -9.89 15.42 9.25
C GLU A 149 -8.63 15.45 10.14
N TRP A 150 -7.96 16.60 10.27
CA TRP A 150 -6.60 16.71 10.82
C TRP A 150 -6.43 16.15 12.25
N ASP A 151 -7.49 16.13 13.06
CA ASP A 151 -7.47 15.66 14.44
C ASP A 151 -8.39 14.47 14.71
N HIS A 152 -8.97 13.84 13.69
CA HIS A 152 -9.93 12.74 13.83
C HIS A 152 -9.37 11.50 14.58
N GLN A 153 -8.05 11.33 14.62
CA GLN A 153 -7.39 10.31 15.46
C GLN A 153 -7.71 10.44 16.95
N LYS A 154 -8.15 11.63 17.42
CA LYS A 154 -8.51 11.88 18.82
C LYS A 154 -9.61 10.94 19.30
N PHE A 155 -10.62 10.68 18.47
CA PHE A 155 -11.77 9.82 18.81
C PHE A 155 -11.33 8.39 19.15
N PHE A 156 -10.41 7.83 18.36
CA PHE A 156 -9.86 6.50 18.62
C PHE A 156 -8.81 6.50 19.73
N SER A 157 -8.07 7.59 19.91
CA SER A 157 -7.12 7.75 21.03
C SER A 157 -7.87 7.79 22.37
N GLU A 158 -9.01 8.49 22.43
CA GLU A 158 -9.91 8.52 23.59
C GLU A 158 -10.53 7.14 23.87
N ALA A 159 -10.97 6.42 22.84
CA ALA A 159 -11.49 5.06 22.99
C ALA A 159 -10.41 4.10 23.55
N LEU A 160 -9.18 4.17 23.03
CA LEU A 160 -8.03 3.39 23.51
C LEU A 160 -7.66 3.74 24.96
N LYS A 161 -7.76 5.02 25.33
CA LYS A 161 -7.56 5.49 26.70
C LYS A 161 -8.59 4.93 27.67
N VAL A 162 -9.87 4.90 27.28
CA VAL A 162 -10.95 4.33 28.10
C VAL A 162 -10.75 2.84 28.35
N ILE A 163 -10.16 2.10 27.40
CA ILE A 163 -9.82 0.68 27.61
C ILE A 163 -8.49 0.48 28.34
N GLY A 164 -7.84 1.53 28.87
CA GLY A 164 -6.66 1.43 29.73
C GLY A 164 -5.32 1.59 29.04
N CYS A 165 -5.27 2.15 27.83
CA CYS A 165 -4.02 2.45 27.15
C CYS A 165 -3.53 3.88 27.47
N ASP A 166 -2.25 4.03 27.79
CA ASP A 166 -1.60 5.33 27.93
C ASP A 166 -1.51 6.04 26.56
N GLU A 167 -1.77 7.34 26.57
CA GLU A 167 -1.86 8.16 25.36
C GLU A 167 -0.52 8.28 24.63
N VAL A 168 0.60 8.34 25.36
CA VAL A 168 1.94 8.40 24.78
C VAL A 168 2.28 7.08 24.09
N LEU A 169 1.91 5.96 24.71
CA LEU A 169 2.13 4.64 24.10
C LEU A 169 1.33 4.47 22.82
N VAL A 170 0.05 4.87 22.82
CA VAL A 170 -0.81 4.82 21.62
C VAL A 170 -0.28 5.74 20.52
N SER A 171 0.17 6.94 20.86
CA SER A 171 0.65 7.93 19.88
C SER A 171 2.00 7.56 19.26
N THR A 172 2.85 6.86 20.02
CA THR A 172 4.19 6.47 19.59
C THR A 172 4.27 5.06 19.01
N ALA A 173 3.30 4.18 19.25
CA ALA A 173 3.27 2.85 18.65
C ALA A 173 3.36 2.91 17.11
N ARG A 174 4.26 2.12 16.52
CA ARG A 174 4.36 2.01 15.06
C ARG A 174 3.16 1.23 14.48
N PRO A 175 2.54 1.70 13.39
CA PRO A 175 1.54 0.92 12.66
C PRO A 175 2.11 -0.36 12.05
N ILE A 176 1.29 -1.40 11.90
CA ILE A 176 1.70 -2.61 11.16
C ILE A 176 1.96 -2.31 9.68
N PRO A 177 2.71 -3.17 8.95
CA PRO A 177 2.99 -2.97 7.54
C PRO A 177 1.73 -2.71 6.69
N ALA A 178 0.64 -3.47 6.87
CA ALA A 178 -0.59 -3.27 6.10
C ALA A 178 -1.23 -1.88 6.29
N THR A 179 -1.09 -1.26 7.47
CA THR A 179 -1.56 0.11 7.71
C THR A 179 -0.68 1.13 6.98
N LEU A 180 0.64 0.93 6.95
CA LEU A 180 1.57 1.75 6.16
C LEU A 180 1.26 1.64 4.66
N GLU A 181 1.01 0.43 4.17
CA GLU A 181 0.57 0.18 2.78
C GLU A 181 -0.66 1.03 2.45
N TRP A 182 -1.68 1.01 3.32
CA TRP A 182 -2.91 1.77 3.10
C TRP A 182 -2.68 3.29 3.06
N ILE A 183 -1.88 3.81 3.99
CA ILE A 183 -1.49 5.23 4.01
C ILE A 183 -0.76 5.62 2.72
N HIS A 184 0.17 4.81 2.25
CA HIS A 184 0.95 5.14 1.06
C HIS A 184 0.16 4.95 -0.25
N ALA A 185 -0.73 3.97 -0.33
CA ALA A 185 -1.62 3.78 -1.49
C ALA A 185 -2.58 4.96 -1.66
N THR A 186 -3.22 5.41 -0.57
CA THR A 186 -4.11 6.59 -0.58
C THR A 186 -3.35 7.85 -0.96
N ARG A 187 -2.13 8.03 -0.42
CA ARG A 187 -1.23 9.13 -0.79
C ARG A 187 -0.87 9.12 -2.28
N ALA A 188 -0.57 7.94 -2.84
CA ALA A 188 -0.23 7.78 -4.26
C ALA A 188 -1.38 8.20 -5.17
N ILE A 189 -2.60 7.78 -4.83
CA ILE A 189 -3.82 8.14 -5.56
C ILE A 189 -4.03 9.65 -5.50
N GLY A 190 -3.91 10.26 -4.31
CA GLY A 190 -4.05 11.71 -4.14
C GLY A 190 -3.00 12.52 -4.89
N TYR A 191 -1.76 12.05 -4.95
CA TYR A 191 -0.71 12.71 -5.73
C TYR A 191 -1.01 12.70 -7.24
N ARG A 192 -1.66 11.64 -7.75
CA ARG A 192 -1.98 11.49 -9.17
C ARG A 192 -3.21 12.32 -9.58
N SER A 193 -4.25 12.35 -8.76
CA SER A 193 -5.52 12.98 -9.13
C SER A 193 -6.32 13.44 -7.91
N ALA A 194 -6.62 14.74 -7.87
CA ALA A 194 -7.51 15.33 -6.88
C ALA A 194 -8.92 14.72 -6.93
N LEU A 195 -9.43 14.43 -8.13
CA LEU A 195 -10.74 13.80 -8.29
C LEU A 195 -10.71 12.32 -7.81
N SER A 196 -9.63 11.57 -8.08
CA SER A 196 -9.49 10.21 -7.55
C SER A 196 -9.44 10.20 -6.03
N ALA A 197 -8.73 11.15 -5.42
CA ALA A 197 -8.73 11.31 -3.96
C ALA A 197 -10.13 11.58 -3.41
N ALA A 198 -10.87 12.53 -4.01
CA ALA A 198 -12.22 12.85 -3.58
C ALA A 198 -13.16 11.63 -3.67
N VAL A 199 -13.12 10.91 -4.79
CA VAL A 199 -13.93 9.71 -5.01
C VAL A 199 -13.56 8.58 -4.04
N CYS A 200 -12.26 8.35 -3.80
CA CYS A 200 -11.82 7.34 -2.84
C CYS A 200 -12.20 7.71 -1.40
N SER A 201 -12.15 8.99 -1.03
CA SER A 201 -12.67 9.45 0.27
C SER A 201 -14.16 9.21 0.39
N GLY A 202 -14.92 9.53 -0.66
CA GLY A 202 -16.34 9.23 -0.75
C GLY A 202 -16.68 7.77 -0.52
N PHE A 203 -15.89 6.83 -1.06
CA PHE A 203 -16.06 5.41 -0.78
C PHE A 203 -15.86 5.08 0.71
N MET A 204 -14.80 5.61 1.33
CA MET A 204 -14.52 5.36 2.75
C MET A 204 -15.61 5.94 3.67
N GLU A 205 -16.18 7.08 3.27
CA GLU A 205 -17.26 7.76 3.98
C GLU A 205 -18.65 7.21 3.63
N PHE A 206 -18.78 6.39 2.59
CA PHE A 206 -20.06 5.87 2.10
C PHE A 206 -20.82 5.09 3.18
N SER A 207 -20.11 4.46 4.11
CA SER A 207 -20.70 3.72 5.23
C SER A 207 -21.47 4.59 6.23
N SER A 208 -21.17 5.90 6.30
CA SER A 208 -21.88 6.85 7.17
C SER A 208 -23.35 7.08 6.76
N ILE A 209 -23.68 6.78 5.48
CA ILE A 209 -25.05 6.85 4.94
C ILE A 209 -25.97 5.85 5.65
N GLU A 210 -25.43 4.70 6.10
CA GLU A 210 -26.17 3.71 6.88
C GLU A 210 -26.05 3.96 8.39
N THR A 211 -26.39 5.19 8.82
CA THR A 211 -26.26 5.62 10.23
C THR A 211 -26.92 4.65 11.21
N SER A 212 -28.04 4.02 10.84
CA SER A 212 -28.71 3.01 11.67
C SER A 212 -27.90 1.73 11.84
N ALA A 213 -27.23 1.26 10.79
CA ALA A 213 -26.35 0.09 10.84
C ALA A 213 -25.12 0.37 11.69
N VAL A 214 -24.49 1.55 11.53
CA VAL A 214 -23.34 1.96 12.34
C VAL A 214 -23.72 2.08 13.82
N ARG A 215 -24.82 2.76 14.15
CA ARG A 215 -25.29 2.85 15.55
C ARG A 215 -25.65 1.48 16.11
N GLY A 216 -26.29 0.61 15.32
CA GLY A 216 -26.60 -0.77 15.72
C GLY A 216 -25.34 -1.61 16.00
N TRP A 217 -24.29 -1.46 15.18
CA TRP A 217 -23.00 -2.08 15.40
C TRP A 217 -22.39 -1.66 16.74
N HIS A 218 -22.36 -0.36 17.02
CA HIS A 218 -21.82 0.17 18.28
C HIS A 218 -22.63 -0.28 19.51
N SER A 219 -23.97 -0.28 19.43
CA SER A 219 -24.81 -0.84 20.49
C SER A 219 -24.47 -2.30 20.77
N MET A 220 -24.30 -3.12 19.71
CA MET A 220 -23.90 -4.52 19.85
C MET A 220 -22.55 -4.66 20.56
N LEU A 221 -21.54 -3.82 20.24
CA LEU A 221 -20.24 -3.88 20.88
C LEU A 221 -20.31 -3.60 22.40
N VAL A 222 -21.21 -2.71 22.82
CA VAL A 222 -21.43 -2.37 24.24
C VAL A 222 -22.23 -3.46 24.94
N GLU A 223 -23.35 -3.90 24.35
CA GLU A 223 -24.24 -4.92 24.92
C GLU A 223 -23.54 -6.28 25.11
N THR A 224 -22.61 -6.61 24.21
CA THR A 224 -21.79 -7.83 24.30
C THR A 224 -20.56 -7.68 25.19
N GLY A 225 -20.32 -6.49 25.75
CA GLY A 225 -19.20 -6.21 26.67
C GLY A 225 -17.83 -6.18 26.00
N LEU A 226 -17.75 -6.02 24.68
CA LEU A 226 -16.47 -5.97 23.97
C LEU A 226 -15.69 -4.70 24.27
N ILE A 227 -16.41 -3.57 24.38
CA ILE A 227 -15.88 -2.27 24.81
C ILE A 227 -16.83 -1.59 25.79
N PRO A 228 -16.32 -0.71 26.68
CA PRO A 228 -17.15 0.14 27.50
C PRO A 228 -17.96 1.13 26.66
N GLU A 229 -19.12 1.53 27.17
CA GLU A 229 -19.98 2.55 26.54
C GLU A 229 -19.21 3.84 26.24
N ALA A 230 -18.40 4.33 27.18
CA ALA A 230 -17.61 5.55 27.00
C ALA A 230 -16.61 5.44 25.82
N ALA A 231 -16.03 4.26 25.57
CA ALA A 231 -15.15 4.05 24.43
C ALA A 231 -15.95 4.06 23.11
N SER A 232 -17.14 3.45 23.12
CA SER A 232 -18.04 3.47 21.97
C SER A 232 -18.53 4.88 21.65
N GLN A 233 -18.84 5.69 22.66
CA GLN A 233 -19.27 7.08 22.47
C GLN A 233 -18.18 7.96 21.88
N ALA A 234 -16.91 7.77 22.28
CA ALA A 234 -15.79 8.48 21.66
C ALA A 234 -15.71 8.20 20.14
N ILE A 235 -15.92 6.95 19.71
CA ILE A 235 -15.92 6.58 18.29
C ILE A 235 -17.16 7.11 17.56
N ILE A 236 -18.34 7.06 18.19
CA ILE A 236 -19.56 7.67 17.62
C ILE A 236 -19.37 9.17 17.40
N GLY A 237 -18.59 9.86 18.24
CA GLY A 237 -18.23 11.26 18.03
C GLY A 237 -17.58 11.55 16.66
N HIS A 238 -16.82 10.60 16.10
CA HIS A 238 -16.31 10.67 14.73
C HIS A 238 -17.45 10.70 13.72
N LEU A 239 -18.36 9.72 13.78
CA LEU A 239 -19.53 9.66 12.88
C LEU A 239 -20.38 10.94 12.97
N GLU A 240 -20.58 11.47 14.17
CA GLU A 240 -21.37 12.69 14.37
C GLU A 240 -20.68 13.91 13.77
N THR A 241 -19.35 13.97 13.86
CA THR A 241 -18.52 15.02 13.22
C THR A 241 -18.59 14.92 11.69
N ASP A 242 -18.45 13.72 11.12
CA ASP A 242 -18.55 13.49 9.67
C ASP A 242 -19.93 13.88 9.12
N LEU A 243 -21.00 13.60 9.89
CA LEU A 243 -22.36 13.99 9.55
C LEU A 243 -22.56 15.52 9.61
N GLU A 244 -21.96 16.20 10.59
CA GLU A 244 -21.99 17.66 10.70
C GLU A 244 -21.29 18.34 9.51
N PHE A 245 -20.17 17.77 9.06
CA PHE A 245 -19.41 18.26 7.91
C PHE A 245 -19.95 17.77 6.55
N GLU A 246 -21.00 16.93 6.55
CA GLU A 246 -21.60 16.36 5.35
C GLU A 246 -20.59 15.64 4.44
N HIS A 247 -19.62 14.94 5.04
CA HIS A 247 -18.51 14.28 4.34
C HIS A 247 -18.98 13.30 3.26
N SER A 248 -20.07 12.56 3.54
CA SER A 248 -20.68 11.63 2.57
C SER A 248 -21.10 12.26 1.23
N GLU A 249 -21.19 13.59 1.15
CA GLU A 249 -21.53 14.35 -0.07
C GLU A 249 -20.31 14.95 -0.79
N ASN A 250 -19.13 14.95 -0.16
CA ASN A 250 -17.94 15.62 -0.69
C ASN A 250 -17.51 15.06 -2.05
N TRP A 251 -17.62 13.75 -2.27
CA TRP A 251 -17.29 13.15 -3.56
C TRP A 251 -18.26 13.55 -4.68
N ARG A 252 -19.57 13.70 -4.38
CA ARG A 252 -20.55 14.23 -5.35
C ARG A 252 -20.20 15.66 -5.71
N ARG A 253 -19.99 16.50 -4.71
CA ARG A 253 -19.56 17.90 -4.89
C ARG A 253 -18.30 17.98 -5.76
N ALA A 254 -17.30 17.12 -5.50
CA ALA A 254 -16.07 17.07 -6.27
C ALA A 254 -16.29 16.75 -7.75
N ILE A 255 -17.15 15.78 -8.07
CA ILE A 255 -17.50 15.43 -9.45
C ILE A 255 -18.16 16.62 -10.16
N TYR A 256 -19.12 17.28 -9.52
CA TYR A 256 -19.79 18.46 -10.09
C TYR A 256 -18.86 19.66 -10.25
N LEU A 257 -17.94 19.90 -9.31
CA LEU A 257 -16.93 20.95 -9.40
C LEU A 257 -15.88 20.68 -10.49
N HIS A 258 -15.57 19.40 -10.74
CA HIS A 258 -14.66 19.01 -11.81
C HIS A 258 -15.33 19.12 -13.20
N GLY A 259 -16.61 18.72 -13.29
CA GLY A 259 -17.34 18.65 -14.56
C GLY A 259 -17.06 17.36 -15.34
N PRO A 260 -17.48 17.30 -16.62
CA PRO A 260 -17.40 16.09 -17.44
C PRO A 260 -15.98 15.53 -17.57
N VAL A 261 -15.87 14.21 -17.60
CA VAL A 261 -14.59 13.49 -17.70
C VAL A 261 -14.51 12.67 -18.98
N THR A 262 -13.29 12.28 -19.37
CA THR A 262 -13.12 11.30 -20.45
C THR A 262 -13.45 9.89 -19.97
N PRO A 263 -13.81 8.95 -20.86
CA PRO A 263 -13.99 7.55 -20.47
C PRO A 263 -12.75 6.93 -19.82
N LYS A 264 -11.54 7.35 -20.24
CA LYS A 264 -10.28 6.92 -19.62
C LYS A 264 -10.18 7.40 -18.17
N THR A 265 -10.49 8.66 -17.92
CA THR A 265 -10.50 9.21 -16.56
C THR A 265 -11.53 8.50 -15.69
N ALA A 266 -12.74 8.23 -16.20
CA ALA A 266 -13.73 7.46 -15.45
C ALA A 266 -13.23 6.05 -15.09
N ALA A 267 -12.58 5.36 -16.04
CA ALA A 267 -11.96 4.06 -15.79
C ALA A 267 -10.90 4.13 -14.67
N GLU A 268 -10.04 5.16 -14.69
CA GLU A 268 -9.05 5.41 -13.63
C GLU A 268 -9.70 5.61 -12.26
N LEU A 269 -10.76 6.43 -12.17
CA LEU A 269 -11.50 6.65 -10.92
C LEU A 269 -12.09 5.35 -10.36
N LEU A 270 -12.73 4.55 -11.22
CA LEU A 270 -13.33 3.28 -10.82
C LEU A 270 -12.28 2.25 -10.39
N ASN A 271 -11.13 2.21 -11.08
CA ASN A 271 -9.99 1.37 -10.72
C ASN A 271 -9.33 1.80 -9.40
N ASP A 272 -9.34 3.09 -9.08
CA ASP A 272 -8.83 3.62 -7.81
C ASP A 272 -9.70 3.20 -6.63
N VAL A 273 -11.03 3.20 -6.80
CA VAL A 273 -11.95 2.65 -5.80
C VAL A 273 -11.68 1.16 -5.59
N ALA A 274 -11.52 0.39 -6.66
CA ALA A 274 -11.19 -1.04 -6.55
C ALA A 274 -9.86 -1.26 -5.82
N THR A 275 -8.85 -0.41 -6.08
CA THR A 275 -7.54 -0.46 -5.40
C THR A 275 -7.68 -0.20 -3.91
N ILE A 276 -8.45 0.82 -3.50
CA ILE A 276 -8.71 1.10 -2.07
C ILE A 276 -9.50 -0.04 -1.43
N SER A 277 -10.48 -0.61 -2.12
CA SER A 277 -11.27 -1.73 -1.62
C SER A 277 -10.41 -2.96 -1.33
N GLU A 278 -9.53 -3.31 -2.27
CA GLU A 278 -8.55 -4.39 -2.11
C GLU A 278 -7.55 -4.11 -0.98
N MET A 279 -7.12 -2.85 -0.84
CA MET A 279 -6.24 -2.44 0.26
C MET A 279 -6.92 -2.60 1.61
N ILE A 280 -8.17 -2.15 1.76
CA ILE A 280 -8.93 -2.31 3.01
C ILE A 280 -9.15 -3.80 3.30
N PHE A 281 -9.50 -4.61 2.30
CA PHE A 281 -9.66 -6.05 2.50
C PHE A 281 -8.37 -6.71 3.01
N ARG A 282 -7.23 -6.36 2.41
CA ARG A 282 -5.90 -6.81 2.86
C ARG A 282 -5.57 -6.33 4.27
N TRP A 283 -5.88 -5.08 4.59
CA TRP A 283 -5.72 -4.53 5.93
C TRP A 283 -6.57 -5.29 6.96
N LEU A 284 -7.84 -5.57 6.67
CA LEU A 284 -8.72 -6.38 7.52
C LEU A 284 -8.19 -7.82 7.71
N SER A 285 -7.57 -8.40 6.68
CA SER A 285 -6.87 -9.69 6.81
C SER A 285 -5.70 -9.58 7.80
N ALA A 286 -4.90 -8.52 7.73
CA ALA A 286 -3.80 -8.29 8.65
C ALA A 286 -4.30 -8.04 10.09
N LEU A 287 -5.42 -7.31 10.27
CA LEU A 287 -6.03 -7.15 11.61
C LEU A 287 -6.55 -8.47 12.19
N LYS A 288 -7.06 -9.36 11.33
CA LYS A 288 -7.57 -10.67 11.72
C LYS A 288 -6.44 -11.59 12.19
N PHE A 289 -5.31 -11.59 11.50
CA PHE A 289 -4.26 -12.59 11.71
C PHE A 289 -3.02 -12.06 12.44
N GLY A 290 -2.67 -10.80 12.24
CA GLY A 290 -1.50 -10.14 12.80
C GLY A 290 -1.59 -9.82 14.30
N VAL A 291 -0.64 -9.00 14.75
CA VAL A 291 -0.39 -8.79 16.19
C VAL A 291 -0.95 -7.48 16.76
N SER A 292 -1.60 -6.61 15.98
CA SER A 292 -2.08 -5.30 16.46
C SER A 292 -2.96 -5.39 17.71
N GLY A 293 -3.86 -6.38 17.78
CA GLY A 293 -4.67 -6.59 18.99
C GLY A 293 -3.85 -7.01 20.21
N ALA A 294 -2.76 -7.77 20.01
CA ALA A 294 -1.81 -8.11 21.07
C ALA A 294 -0.94 -6.91 21.48
N ILE A 295 -0.63 -6.00 20.56
CA ILE A 295 0.04 -4.73 20.86
C ILE A 295 -0.82 -3.90 21.81
N VAL A 296 -2.13 -3.79 21.57
CA VAL A 296 -3.05 -3.06 22.49
C VAL A 296 -3.03 -3.69 23.89
N CYS A 297 -3.12 -5.01 24.00
CA CYS A 297 -3.00 -5.68 25.30
C CYS A 297 -1.64 -5.43 25.96
N GLY A 298 -0.56 -5.43 25.19
CA GLY A 298 0.77 -5.08 25.68
C GLY A 298 0.88 -3.63 26.15
N ILE A 299 0.24 -2.70 25.45
CA ILE A 299 0.18 -1.28 25.84
C ILE A 299 -0.54 -1.12 27.18
N GLN A 300 -1.64 -1.84 27.43
CA GLN A 300 -2.32 -1.82 28.73
C GLN A 300 -1.35 -2.21 29.87
N VAL A 301 -0.57 -3.28 29.68
CA VAL A 301 0.44 -3.73 30.67
C VAL A 301 1.54 -2.68 30.86
N LEU A 302 2.08 -2.11 29.77
CA LEU A 302 3.10 -1.05 29.85
C LEU A 302 2.56 0.20 30.56
N SER A 303 1.27 0.49 30.38
CA SER A 303 0.59 1.63 31.03
C SER A 303 0.49 1.44 32.53
N GLU A 304 0.10 0.23 32.97
CA GLU A 304 0.05 -0.15 34.38
C GLU A 304 1.45 -0.12 35.03
N GLU A 305 2.46 -0.62 34.33
CA GLU A 305 3.85 -0.63 34.80
C GLU A 305 4.58 0.71 34.63
N ARG A 306 3.93 1.71 34.01
CA ARG A 306 4.48 3.05 33.70
C ARG A 306 5.79 2.99 32.90
N VAL A 307 5.88 2.05 31.98
CA VAL A 307 7.01 1.87 31.06
C VAL A 307 6.73 2.66 29.79
N LEU A 308 7.69 3.49 29.36
CA LEU A 308 7.59 4.35 28.15
C LEU A 308 6.43 5.38 28.14
N THR A 309 5.75 5.63 29.27
CA THR A 309 4.63 6.60 29.37
C THR A 309 5.08 8.07 29.37
N ARG A 310 6.37 8.34 29.13
CA ARG A 310 6.90 9.69 28.95
C ARG A 310 7.10 9.95 27.46
N GLU A 311 6.83 11.17 27.05
CA GLU A 311 7.10 11.62 25.68
C GLU A 311 8.56 11.30 25.29
N PRO A 312 8.80 10.75 24.09
CA PRO A 312 10.14 10.49 23.60
C PRO A 312 10.93 11.81 23.54
N GLN A 313 12.22 11.75 23.91
CA GLN A 313 13.08 12.93 23.86
C GLN A 313 13.48 13.24 22.41
N GLY A 314 13.40 14.53 22.04
CA GLY A 314 13.81 15.03 20.73
C GLY A 314 12.64 15.47 19.85
N HIS A 315 12.94 16.24 18.81
CA HIS A 315 11.97 16.61 17.78
C HIS A 315 12.07 15.62 16.63
N CYS A 316 10.94 15.04 16.22
CA CYS A 316 10.83 14.30 14.97
C CYS A 316 10.22 15.23 13.92
N SER A 317 10.89 15.42 12.80
CA SER A 317 10.37 16.24 11.69
C SER A 317 9.45 15.44 10.75
N LEU A 318 9.22 14.15 11.02
CA LEU A 318 8.25 13.36 10.28
C LEU A 318 6.83 13.83 10.63
N ASP A 319 5.94 13.86 9.64
CA ASP A 319 4.54 14.28 9.80
C ASP A 319 3.83 13.54 10.95
N VAL A 320 4.17 12.26 11.15
CA VAL A 320 3.78 11.47 12.31
C VAL A 320 5.01 10.71 12.82
N PRO A 321 5.51 10.98 14.04
CA PRO A 321 6.75 10.39 14.54
C PRO A 321 6.76 8.86 14.58
N CYS A 322 5.60 8.21 14.70
CA CYS A 322 5.50 6.76 14.70
C CYS A 322 5.68 6.10 13.32
N PHE A 323 5.77 6.89 12.24
CA PHE A 323 6.13 6.43 10.90
C PHE A 323 7.66 6.46 10.65
N ASP A 324 8.46 6.43 11.72
CA ASP A 324 9.88 6.17 11.65
C ASP A 324 10.13 4.73 11.17
N GLY A 325 10.93 4.53 10.11
CA GLY A 325 11.29 3.20 9.62
C GLY A 325 12.35 2.48 10.46
N ASN A 326 13.04 3.17 11.38
CA ASN A 326 14.10 2.61 12.21
C ASN A 326 13.59 2.04 13.55
N PRO A 327 14.01 0.85 14.00
CA PRO A 327 14.93 -0.05 13.32
C PRO A 327 14.27 -0.75 12.13
N VAL A 328 15.07 -1.08 11.12
CA VAL A 328 14.62 -1.91 9.99
C VAL A 328 14.48 -3.34 10.46
N TRP A 329 13.35 -3.98 10.15
CA TRP A 329 12.99 -5.33 10.58
C TRP A 329 13.26 -6.38 9.51
N SER A 330 13.50 -7.64 9.90
CA SER A 330 13.66 -8.75 8.96
C SER A 330 12.34 -9.16 8.34
N ALA A 331 12.38 -9.84 7.19
CA ALA A 331 11.17 -10.33 6.51
C ALA A 331 10.30 -11.18 7.45
N ASN A 332 10.91 -12.10 8.20
CA ASN A 332 10.18 -12.96 9.15
C ASN A 332 9.44 -12.19 10.24
N LEU A 333 10.03 -11.10 10.75
CA LEU A 333 9.35 -10.28 11.76
C LEU A 333 8.19 -9.51 11.15
N GLN A 334 8.35 -8.99 9.93
CA GLN A 334 7.26 -8.32 9.21
C GLN A 334 6.10 -9.28 8.92
N ASP A 335 6.40 -10.50 8.45
CA ASP A 335 5.44 -11.60 8.30
C ASP A 335 4.71 -11.91 9.61
N LEU A 336 5.44 -12.05 10.72
CA LEU A 336 4.87 -12.38 12.02
C LEU A 336 3.96 -11.26 12.53
N VAL A 337 4.38 -10.00 12.38
CA VAL A 337 3.60 -8.83 12.81
C VAL A 337 2.32 -8.70 11.97
N ASN A 338 2.41 -8.90 10.66
CA ASN A 338 1.28 -8.69 9.74
C ASN A 338 0.32 -9.89 9.68
N TRP A 339 0.84 -11.12 9.78
CA TRP A 339 0.08 -12.36 9.54
C TRP A 339 0.05 -13.34 10.72
N GLY A 340 0.80 -13.10 11.80
CA GLY A 340 0.71 -13.87 13.05
C GLY A 340 1.04 -15.36 12.94
N ILE A 341 1.97 -15.74 12.05
CA ILE A 341 2.26 -17.13 11.66
C ILE A 341 2.55 -18.03 12.89
N GLY A 342 1.98 -19.25 12.87
CA GLY A 342 1.60 -20.06 14.05
C GLY A 342 2.68 -20.84 14.82
N ALA A 343 2.19 -21.48 15.90
CA ALA A 343 2.85 -22.20 17.01
C ALA A 343 3.47 -21.35 18.14
N GLU A 344 3.37 -20.02 18.08
CA GLU A 344 3.84 -19.16 19.16
C GLU A 344 2.78 -18.93 20.26
N SER A 345 3.26 -18.78 21.49
CA SER A 345 2.41 -18.42 22.63
C SER A 345 1.84 -16.99 22.46
N ALA A 346 0.69 -16.70 23.07
CA ALA A 346 0.13 -15.34 23.07
C ALA A 346 1.09 -14.30 23.66
N ALA A 347 1.91 -14.71 24.65
CA ALA A 347 2.92 -13.85 25.26
C ALA A 347 4.07 -13.53 24.28
N SER A 348 4.55 -14.52 23.53
CA SER A 348 5.59 -14.32 22.50
C SER A 348 5.14 -13.32 21.44
N ARG A 349 3.91 -13.47 20.93
CA ARG A 349 3.33 -12.51 19.97
C ARG A 349 3.21 -11.10 20.54
N ALA A 350 2.81 -10.96 21.81
CA ALA A 350 2.72 -9.65 22.45
C ALA A 350 4.10 -9.00 22.58
N VAL A 351 5.12 -9.73 23.04
CA VAL A 351 6.49 -9.20 23.17
C VAL A 351 7.07 -8.81 21.82
N VAL A 352 6.92 -9.65 20.80
CA VAL A 352 7.35 -9.34 19.43
C VAL A 352 6.61 -8.12 18.88
N GLY A 353 5.29 -8.06 19.05
CA GLY A 353 4.48 -6.91 18.65
C GLY A 353 4.92 -5.62 19.34
N LEU A 354 5.21 -5.67 20.63
CA LEU A 354 5.73 -4.53 21.40
C LEU A 354 7.14 -4.13 20.95
N ALA A 355 8.01 -5.09 20.64
CA ALA A 355 9.33 -4.81 20.08
C ALA A 355 9.24 -4.12 18.72
N TYR A 356 8.33 -4.56 17.84
CA TYR A 356 8.02 -3.89 16.59
C TYR A 356 7.50 -2.46 16.81
N ALA A 357 6.48 -2.31 17.67
CA ALA A 357 5.80 -1.05 17.92
C ALA A 357 6.72 0.01 18.55
N PHE A 358 7.59 -0.39 19.48
CA PHE A 358 8.39 0.51 20.31
C PHE A 358 9.91 0.39 20.11
N GLY A 359 10.36 -0.39 19.13
CA GLY A 359 11.80 -0.57 18.85
C GLY A 359 12.52 0.73 18.50
N HIS A 360 11.82 1.72 17.95
CA HIS A 360 12.36 3.07 17.71
C HIS A 360 12.71 3.81 19.02
N ARG A 361 12.17 3.38 20.17
CA ARG A 361 12.46 3.88 21.52
C ARG A 361 13.44 2.99 22.28
N TYR A 362 14.33 2.29 21.57
CA TYR A 362 15.30 1.36 22.15
C TYR A 362 16.11 1.95 23.32
N SER A 363 16.58 3.19 23.20
CA SER A 363 17.30 3.88 24.27
C SER A 363 16.47 4.02 25.54
N ASP A 364 15.19 4.37 25.40
CA ASP A 364 14.26 4.50 26.53
C ASP A 364 14.02 3.13 27.17
N LEU A 365 13.78 2.09 26.35
CA LEU A 365 13.60 0.71 26.81
C LEU A 365 14.78 0.21 27.65
N ARG A 366 16.02 0.55 27.25
CA ARG A 366 17.24 0.18 27.99
C ARG A 366 17.49 1.02 29.23
N SER A 367 16.91 2.22 29.31
CA SER A 367 17.08 3.12 30.46
C SER A 367 16.16 2.78 31.64
N VAL A 368 15.03 2.13 31.38
CA VAL A 368 14.04 1.77 32.40
C VAL A 368 14.42 0.44 33.05
N GLN A 369 14.61 0.45 34.38
CA GLN A 369 14.84 -0.78 35.16
C GLN A 369 13.53 -1.55 35.37
N ASN A 370 13.09 -2.27 34.34
CA ASN A 370 11.88 -3.08 34.35
C ASN A 370 12.10 -4.37 33.50
N SER A 371 11.59 -5.51 33.97
CA SER A 371 11.80 -6.81 33.32
C SER A 371 11.13 -6.90 31.94
N LEU A 372 9.92 -6.36 31.78
CA LEU A 372 9.23 -6.30 30.51
C LEU A 372 9.95 -5.38 29.52
N SER A 373 10.40 -4.20 29.97
CA SER A 373 11.23 -3.28 29.18
C SER A 373 12.54 -3.94 28.71
N THR A 374 13.17 -4.73 29.58
CA THR A 374 14.38 -5.49 29.25
C THR A 374 14.09 -6.55 28.19
N LEU A 375 13.02 -7.33 28.37
CA LEU A 375 12.61 -8.37 27.42
C LEU A 375 12.27 -7.81 26.03
N ILE A 376 11.57 -6.68 25.97
CA ILE A 376 11.28 -5.99 24.71
C ILE A 376 12.61 -5.52 24.09
N GLY A 377 13.50 -4.90 24.87
CA GLY A 377 14.81 -4.46 24.40
C GLY A 377 15.69 -5.60 23.88
N ASP A 378 15.68 -6.77 24.52
CA ASP A 378 16.40 -7.97 24.07
C ASP A 378 15.83 -8.48 22.74
N THR A 379 14.49 -8.47 22.60
CA THR A 379 13.82 -8.81 21.34
C THR A 379 14.21 -7.84 20.22
N VAL A 380 14.33 -6.54 20.49
CA VAL A 380 14.84 -5.56 19.52
C VAL A 380 16.28 -5.87 19.12
N ASP A 381 17.12 -6.40 20.02
CA ASP A 381 18.51 -6.76 19.73
C ASP A 381 18.62 -8.00 18.85
N ASP A 382 17.79 -9.01 19.10
CA ASP A 382 17.78 -10.25 18.35
C ASP A 382 17.23 -10.04 16.92
N PHE A 383 16.18 -9.22 16.81
CA PHE A 383 15.42 -9.10 15.56
C PHE A 383 15.58 -7.79 14.85
N GLY A 384 16.14 -6.72 15.42
CA GLY A 384 16.25 -5.38 14.81
C GLY A 384 17.61 -5.12 14.16
N THR A 385 17.66 -4.26 13.15
CA THR A 385 18.93 -3.65 12.74
C THR A 385 19.11 -2.34 13.48
N LYS A 386 20.23 -2.21 14.20
CA LYS A 386 20.60 -0.96 14.83
C LYS A 386 21.34 -0.11 13.82
N THR A 387 20.85 1.10 13.54
CA THR A 387 21.61 2.07 12.77
C THR A 387 22.93 2.35 13.49
N LYS A 388 24.04 2.01 12.84
CA LYS A 388 25.40 2.32 13.32
C LYS A 388 26.16 3.21 12.34
N ALA A 389 25.49 3.68 11.29
CA ALA A 389 26.10 4.48 10.24
C ALA A 389 26.69 5.79 10.79
N ASP A 390 27.95 6.04 10.47
CA ASP A 390 28.51 7.39 10.45
C ASP A 390 28.07 8.07 9.15
N PHE A 391 27.13 9.01 9.25
CA PHE A 391 26.59 9.76 8.11
C PHE A 391 27.61 10.69 7.43
N CYS A 392 28.84 10.79 7.92
CA CYS A 392 29.94 11.46 7.22
C CYS A 392 30.77 10.50 6.35
N VAL A 393 30.58 9.18 6.47
CA VAL A 393 31.40 8.16 5.82
C VAL A 393 30.55 7.33 4.86
N PRO A 394 30.69 7.50 3.52
CA PRO A 394 29.86 6.80 2.53
C PRO A 394 29.85 5.27 2.69
N SER A 395 30.99 4.65 3.03
CA SER A 395 31.06 3.21 3.24
C SER A 395 30.27 2.74 4.48
N SER A 396 30.23 3.56 5.53
CA SER A 396 29.44 3.25 6.73
C SER A 396 27.94 3.32 6.45
N VAL A 397 27.50 4.29 5.64
CA VAL A 397 26.11 4.34 5.15
C VAL A 397 25.79 3.12 4.29
N MET A 398 26.68 2.71 3.39
CA MET A 398 26.47 1.51 2.56
C MET A 398 26.37 0.23 3.38
N GLU A 399 27.18 0.05 4.43
CA GLU A 399 27.06 -1.10 5.34
C GLU A 399 25.70 -1.15 6.04
N ASP A 400 25.17 0.01 6.43
CA ASP A 400 23.84 0.13 7.00
C ASP A 400 22.74 -0.25 6.00
N LEU A 401 22.80 0.29 4.77
CA LEU A 401 21.86 -0.05 3.70
C LEU A 401 21.91 -1.54 3.33
N LYS A 402 23.09 -2.16 3.32
CA LYS A 402 23.22 -3.62 3.14
C LYS A 402 22.51 -4.40 4.24
N SER A 403 22.56 -3.92 5.48
CA SER A 403 21.85 -4.56 6.59
C SER A 403 20.34 -4.53 6.43
N TRP A 404 19.80 -3.59 5.64
CA TRP A 404 18.36 -3.51 5.35
C TRP A 404 17.87 -4.61 4.42
N LEU A 405 18.75 -5.21 3.60
CA LEU A 405 18.40 -6.25 2.62
C LEU A 405 17.73 -7.47 3.25
N ARG A 406 17.95 -7.73 4.53
CA ARG A 406 17.28 -8.81 5.27
C ARG A 406 15.74 -8.70 5.31
N ALA A 407 15.19 -7.53 5.01
CA ALA A 407 13.74 -7.34 4.84
C ALA A 407 13.22 -7.97 3.53
N ILE A 408 14.10 -8.12 2.53
CA ILE A 408 13.82 -8.65 1.20
C ILE A 408 14.37 -10.07 1.06
N ASP A 409 15.64 -10.30 1.37
CA ASP A 409 16.34 -11.57 1.11
C ASP A 409 15.71 -12.76 1.82
N GLY A 410 15.11 -12.53 3.01
CA GLY A 410 14.44 -13.56 3.79
C GLY A 410 12.96 -13.76 3.44
N HIS A 411 12.44 -13.11 2.39
CA HIS A 411 11.02 -13.13 2.08
C HIS A 411 10.60 -14.51 1.52
N ARG A 412 9.47 -15.04 2.00
CA ARG A 412 8.95 -16.37 1.63
C ARG A 412 8.56 -16.52 0.16
N LEU A 413 8.40 -15.41 -0.55
CA LEU A 413 8.17 -15.38 -2.00
C LEU A 413 9.23 -16.18 -2.76
N TRP A 414 10.50 -16.02 -2.38
CA TRP A 414 11.61 -16.65 -3.10
C TRP A 414 11.53 -18.17 -3.06
N ASP A 415 11.28 -18.73 -1.87
CA ASP A 415 11.09 -20.17 -1.70
C ASP A 415 9.84 -20.66 -2.43
N THR A 416 8.74 -19.92 -2.34
CA THR A 416 7.46 -20.29 -2.97
C THR A 416 7.55 -20.28 -4.50
N MET A 417 8.27 -19.34 -5.10
CA MET A 417 8.52 -19.31 -6.55
C MET A 417 9.36 -20.49 -7.02
N CYS A 418 10.18 -21.07 -6.14
CA CYS A 418 10.95 -22.27 -6.45
C CYS A 418 10.11 -23.55 -6.38
N GLU A 419 8.88 -23.53 -5.87
CA GLU A 419 8.01 -24.71 -5.85
C GLU A 419 7.39 -24.99 -7.24
N PRO A 420 7.04 -26.26 -7.55
CA PRO A 420 6.30 -26.58 -8.78
C PRO A 420 4.92 -25.90 -8.84
N SER A 421 4.45 -25.56 -10.04
CA SER A 421 3.12 -24.99 -10.30
C SER A 421 2.89 -23.55 -9.81
N SER A 422 3.96 -22.77 -9.63
CA SER A 422 3.92 -21.36 -9.26
C SER A 422 3.82 -20.41 -10.47
N GLU A 423 3.35 -20.88 -11.65
CA GLU A 423 3.31 -20.07 -12.88
C GLU A 423 2.57 -18.73 -12.71
N ALA A 424 1.40 -18.74 -12.07
CA ALA A 424 0.64 -17.52 -11.81
C ALA A 424 1.40 -16.55 -10.90
N LEU A 425 2.13 -17.08 -9.91
CA LEU A 425 3.00 -16.32 -9.02
C LEU A 425 4.16 -15.67 -9.78
N VAL A 426 4.78 -16.40 -10.71
CA VAL A 426 5.83 -15.87 -11.59
C VAL A 426 5.28 -14.79 -12.51
N ILE A 427 4.13 -15.02 -13.16
CA ILE A 427 3.48 -14.02 -14.01
C ILE A 427 3.16 -12.77 -13.21
N GLY A 428 2.59 -12.92 -12.02
CA GLY A 428 2.30 -11.84 -11.11
C GLY A 428 3.54 -11.06 -10.67
N TYR A 429 4.63 -11.76 -10.31
CA TYR A 429 5.91 -11.13 -9.98
C TYR A 429 6.41 -10.23 -11.12
N ILE A 430 6.35 -10.72 -12.37
CA ILE A 430 6.81 -9.96 -13.54
C ILE A 430 5.84 -8.81 -13.87
N LEU A 431 4.53 -9.01 -13.71
CA LEU A 431 3.52 -7.97 -13.91
C LEU A 431 3.70 -6.81 -12.92
N GLU A 432 3.92 -7.10 -11.64
CA GLU A 432 4.13 -6.04 -10.65
C GLU A 432 5.47 -5.33 -10.84
N ASN A 433 6.53 -6.04 -11.28
CA ASN A 433 7.79 -5.40 -11.68
C ASN A 433 7.62 -4.54 -12.93
N TYR A 434 6.78 -4.93 -13.88
CA TYR A 434 6.42 -4.08 -15.02
C TYR A 434 5.80 -2.76 -14.55
N HIS A 435 4.84 -2.80 -13.63
CA HIS A 435 4.24 -1.58 -13.07
C HIS A 435 5.24 -0.73 -12.27
N TYR A 436 6.13 -1.36 -11.51
CA TYR A 436 7.22 -0.68 -10.80
C TYR A 436 8.14 0.05 -11.79
N LEU A 437 8.67 -0.64 -12.80
CA LEU A 437 9.56 -0.04 -13.81
C LEU A 437 8.84 1.04 -14.63
N ALA A 438 7.57 0.83 -14.99
CA ALA A 438 6.78 1.83 -15.70
C ALA A 438 6.58 3.12 -14.89
N SER A 439 6.75 3.06 -13.56
CA SER A 439 6.65 4.21 -12.67
C SER A 439 7.97 4.98 -12.47
N ALA A 440 9.10 4.46 -13.00
CA ALA A 440 10.44 5.02 -12.82
C ALA A 440 10.50 6.52 -13.14
N THR A 441 9.90 6.91 -14.26
CA THR A 441 9.81 8.32 -14.68
C THR A 441 9.14 9.20 -13.61
N GLY A 442 8.10 8.69 -12.94
CA GLY A 442 7.33 9.45 -11.96
C GLY A 442 8.10 9.79 -10.69
N HIS A 443 8.84 8.83 -10.12
CA HIS A 443 9.59 9.06 -8.89
C HIS A 443 10.99 9.63 -9.14
N ILE A 444 11.71 9.22 -10.20
CA ILE A 444 13.03 9.80 -10.49
C ILE A 444 12.90 11.28 -10.90
N SER A 445 11.89 11.65 -11.69
CA SER A 445 11.65 13.06 -12.05
C SER A 445 11.32 13.93 -10.83
N ALA A 446 10.60 13.38 -9.85
CA ALA A 446 10.34 14.08 -8.60
C ALA A 446 11.65 14.35 -7.82
N ALA A 447 12.57 13.39 -7.81
CA ALA A 447 13.89 13.55 -7.18
C ALA A 447 14.75 14.57 -7.94
N VAL A 448 14.74 14.55 -9.28
CA VAL A 448 15.43 15.56 -10.11
C VAL A 448 14.91 16.97 -9.81
N ALA A 449 13.58 17.12 -9.67
CA ALA A 449 12.94 18.40 -9.42
C ALA A 449 13.24 18.95 -8.01
N SER A 450 13.26 18.09 -6.98
CA SER A 450 13.51 18.49 -5.59
C SER A 450 15.01 18.61 -5.25
N CYS A 451 15.89 17.93 -5.98
CA CYS A 451 17.33 17.94 -5.73
C CYS A 451 17.94 19.33 -5.95
N THR A 452 18.48 19.95 -4.91
CA THR A 452 19.07 21.30 -4.97
C THR A 452 20.53 21.35 -5.41
N VAL A 453 21.20 20.19 -5.51
CA VAL A 453 22.63 20.08 -5.82
C VAL A 453 22.83 19.69 -7.27
N SER A 454 23.46 20.57 -8.07
CA SER A 454 23.60 20.36 -9.52
C SER A 454 24.33 19.06 -9.91
N SER A 455 25.41 18.70 -9.21
CA SER A 455 26.17 17.47 -9.51
C SER A 455 25.34 16.21 -9.29
N VAL A 456 24.59 16.13 -8.18
CA VAL A 456 23.69 15.00 -7.90
C VAL A 456 22.50 15.01 -8.85
N ARG A 457 21.95 16.18 -9.18
CA ARG A 457 20.85 16.31 -10.13
C ARG A 457 21.21 15.78 -11.52
N VAL A 458 22.44 16.01 -12.00
CA VAL A 458 22.92 15.44 -13.26
C VAL A 458 22.95 13.91 -13.21
N GLN A 459 23.45 13.32 -12.12
CA GLN A 459 23.45 11.86 -11.94
C GLN A 459 22.02 11.28 -11.89
N LEU A 460 21.06 12.01 -11.31
CA LEU A 460 19.65 11.62 -11.32
C LEU A 460 19.02 11.71 -12.72
N ILE A 461 19.40 12.69 -13.55
CA ILE A 461 18.95 12.79 -14.94
C ILE A 461 19.52 11.64 -15.78
N GLU A 462 20.79 11.28 -15.57
CA GLU A 462 21.40 10.11 -16.21
C GLU A 462 20.69 8.83 -15.79
N HIS A 463 20.41 8.64 -14.50
CA HIS A 463 19.63 7.52 -14.03
C HIS A 463 18.22 7.50 -14.62
N LEU A 464 17.52 8.64 -14.70
CA LEU A 464 16.21 8.72 -15.37
C LEU A 464 16.29 8.22 -16.80
N ARG A 465 17.30 8.68 -17.57
CA ARG A 465 17.47 8.28 -18.97
C ARG A 465 17.68 6.78 -19.11
N ASP A 466 18.46 6.19 -18.21
CA ASP A 466 18.77 4.77 -18.24
C ASP A 466 17.49 3.92 -17.99
N GLU A 467 16.59 4.37 -17.12
CA GLU A 467 15.37 3.61 -16.74
C GLU A 467 14.18 3.76 -17.72
N LEU A 468 14.22 4.68 -18.70
CA LEU A 468 13.05 5.06 -19.51
C LEU A 468 12.36 3.88 -20.22
N ASP A 469 13.15 2.93 -20.71
CA ASP A 469 12.67 1.85 -21.58
C ASP A 469 12.70 0.46 -20.90
N HIS A 470 13.09 0.39 -19.62
CA HIS A 470 13.24 -0.89 -18.91
C HIS A 470 11.92 -1.67 -18.82
N CYS A 471 10.78 -0.97 -18.69
CA CYS A 471 9.47 -1.63 -18.61
C CYS A 471 9.06 -2.30 -19.93
N GLU A 472 9.53 -1.83 -21.09
CA GLU A 472 9.17 -2.37 -22.41
C GLU A 472 9.70 -3.80 -22.61
N LEU A 473 10.81 -4.15 -21.94
CA LEU A 473 11.35 -5.51 -21.91
C LEU A 473 10.32 -6.49 -21.33
N LEU A 474 9.67 -6.10 -20.23
CA LEU A 474 8.66 -6.92 -19.57
C LEU A 474 7.33 -6.86 -20.32
N ARG A 475 6.92 -5.69 -20.81
CA ARG A 475 5.66 -5.48 -21.54
C ARG A 475 5.55 -6.43 -22.73
N THR A 476 6.60 -6.52 -23.52
CA THR A 476 6.65 -7.37 -24.73
C THR A 476 6.38 -8.83 -24.40
N LYS A 477 7.00 -9.37 -23.33
CA LYS A 477 6.82 -10.78 -22.96
C LYS A 477 5.54 -11.04 -22.18
N LEU A 478 5.06 -10.09 -21.38
CA LEU A 478 3.76 -10.20 -20.75
C LEU A 478 2.64 -10.29 -21.80
N SER A 479 2.74 -9.55 -22.91
CA SER A 479 1.80 -9.63 -24.04
C SER A 479 1.79 -10.98 -24.79
N GLU A 480 2.81 -11.82 -24.58
CA GLU A 480 2.86 -13.18 -25.14
C GLU A 480 2.17 -14.21 -24.22
N VAL A 481 1.84 -13.84 -22.98
CA VAL A 481 1.15 -14.72 -22.02
C VAL A 481 -0.32 -14.84 -22.41
N GLU A 482 -0.81 -16.08 -22.47
CA GLU A 482 -2.21 -16.36 -22.76
C GLU A 482 -3.15 -15.61 -21.79
N GLY A 483 -4.06 -14.80 -22.34
CA GLY A 483 -5.01 -14.01 -21.57
C GLY A 483 -4.54 -12.59 -21.20
N ILE A 484 -3.29 -12.23 -21.51
CA ILE A 484 -2.73 -10.87 -21.32
C ILE A 484 -2.38 -10.31 -22.70
N SER A 485 -3.33 -9.65 -23.37
CA SER A 485 -3.04 -8.99 -24.65
C SER A 485 -2.29 -7.66 -24.45
N ASP A 486 -2.65 -6.92 -23.40
CA ASP A 486 -2.06 -5.62 -23.07
C ASP A 486 -1.90 -5.49 -21.54
N PRO A 487 -0.66 -5.54 -21.03
CA PRO A 487 -0.34 -5.39 -19.60
C PRO A 487 -0.81 -4.06 -19.00
N THR A 488 -1.04 -3.02 -19.80
CA THR A 488 -1.54 -1.72 -19.31
C THR A 488 -2.99 -1.78 -18.84
N LEU A 489 -3.76 -2.77 -19.29
CA LEU A 489 -5.14 -2.99 -18.88
C LEU A 489 -5.26 -3.71 -17.54
N LEU A 490 -4.16 -4.29 -17.05
CA LEU A 490 -4.08 -4.95 -15.77
C LEU A 490 -3.70 -3.91 -14.73
N ARG A 491 -4.50 -3.78 -13.68
CA ARG A 491 -4.26 -2.86 -12.57
C ARG A 491 -3.08 -3.35 -11.75
N PRO A 492 -2.18 -2.48 -11.28
CA PRO A 492 -1.16 -2.85 -10.28
C PRO A 492 -1.81 -3.27 -8.96
N LEU A 493 -1.16 -4.13 -8.19
CA LEU A 493 -1.60 -4.45 -6.84
C LEU A 493 -1.62 -3.19 -5.94
N PRO A 494 -2.50 -3.13 -4.93
CA PRO A 494 -2.49 -2.02 -3.98
C PRO A 494 -1.14 -1.83 -3.27
N THR A 495 -0.41 -2.91 -2.99
CA THR A 495 0.95 -2.86 -2.42
C THR A 495 1.97 -2.29 -3.40
N THR A 496 1.84 -2.56 -4.70
CA THR A 496 2.64 -1.93 -5.76
C THR A 496 2.36 -0.43 -5.84
N VAL A 497 1.08 -0.03 -5.80
CA VAL A 497 0.68 1.38 -5.74
C VAL A 497 1.26 2.07 -4.50
N ALA A 498 1.21 1.41 -3.33
CA ALA A 498 1.80 1.92 -2.10
C ALA A 498 3.32 2.11 -2.20
N PHE A 499 4.05 1.11 -2.70
CA PHE A 499 5.50 1.15 -2.82
C PHE A 499 5.96 2.25 -3.80
N VAL A 500 5.39 2.29 -5.00
CA VAL A 500 5.68 3.33 -6.00
C VAL A 500 5.31 4.73 -5.47
N GLY A 501 4.16 4.85 -4.82
CA GLY A 501 3.71 6.10 -4.21
C GLY A 501 4.66 6.61 -3.12
N PHE A 502 5.22 5.69 -2.32
CA PHE A 502 6.28 6.03 -1.37
C PHE A 502 7.53 6.53 -2.06
N LEU A 503 8.02 5.86 -3.11
CA LEU A 503 9.19 6.31 -3.87
C LEU A 503 9.01 7.72 -4.42
N GLN A 504 7.82 8.01 -4.96
CA GLN A 504 7.50 9.35 -5.46
C GLN A 504 7.41 10.39 -4.34
N THR A 505 6.82 10.02 -3.20
CA THR A 505 6.68 10.91 -2.04
C THR A 505 8.04 11.24 -1.44
N VAL A 506 8.87 10.23 -1.16
CA VAL A 506 10.20 10.45 -0.58
C VAL A 506 11.09 11.24 -1.55
N ALA A 507 11.00 10.97 -2.85
CA ALA A 507 11.67 11.76 -3.88
C ALA A 507 11.28 13.25 -3.85
N ALA A 508 9.99 13.54 -3.71
CA ALA A 508 9.49 14.91 -3.68
C ALA A 508 9.81 15.65 -2.37
N GLN A 509 9.74 14.95 -1.23
CA GLN A 509 9.90 15.53 0.11
C GLN A 509 11.36 15.67 0.51
N ASP A 510 12.17 14.63 0.30
CA ASP A 510 13.57 14.58 0.69
C ASP A 510 14.39 13.75 -0.31
N TRP A 511 14.95 14.43 -1.31
CA TRP A 511 15.79 13.80 -2.31
C TRP A 511 17.01 13.08 -1.71
N ARG A 512 17.50 13.46 -0.51
CA ARG A 512 18.61 12.76 0.16
C ARG A 512 18.15 11.40 0.67
N ALA A 513 16.97 11.34 1.29
CA ALA A 513 16.33 10.09 1.66
C ALA A 513 16.08 9.21 0.42
N TYR A 514 15.61 9.80 -0.69
CA TYR A 514 15.44 9.07 -1.94
C TYR A 514 16.76 8.48 -2.50
N ILE A 515 17.89 9.18 -2.38
CA ILE A 515 19.21 8.62 -2.75
C ILE A 515 19.53 7.38 -1.91
N LEU A 516 19.24 7.38 -0.60
CA LEU A 516 19.40 6.19 0.24
C LEU A 516 18.51 5.03 -0.21
N VAL A 517 17.24 5.33 -0.50
CA VAL A 517 16.28 4.32 -0.99
C VAL A 517 16.72 3.73 -2.33
N SER A 518 17.13 4.57 -3.28
CA SER A 518 17.65 4.14 -4.58
C SER A 518 18.90 3.27 -4.42
N ALA A 519 19.82 3.66 -3.52
CA ALA A 519 21.00 2.87 -3.21
C ALA A 519 20.65 1.50 -2.60
N PHE A 520 19.69 1.45 -1.67
CA PHE A 520 19.18 0.20 -1.09
C PHE A 520 18.59 -0.75 -2.14
N LEU A 521 17.74 -0.23 -3.05
CA LEU A 521 17.13 -1.04 -4.09
C LEU A 521 18.19 -1.57 -5.07
N GLN A 522 19.16 -0.75 -5.48
CA GLN A 522 20.26 -1.21 -6.33
C GLN A 522 21.21 -2.20 -5.64
N LEU A 523 21.36 -2.12 -4.31
CA LEU A 523 22.12 -3.11 -3.55
C LEU A 523 21.48 -4.49 -3.59
N SER A 524 20.15 -4.59 -3.55
CA SER A 524 19.47 -5.90 -3.67
C SER A 524 19.79 -6.60 -5.00
N LEU A 525 20.09 -5.84 -6.06
CA LEU A 525 20.47 -6.38 -7.36
C LEU A 525 21.95 -6.78 -7.37
N SER A 526 22.85 -5.88 -6.97
CA SER A 526 24.30 -6.08 -7.05
C SER A 526 24.84 -7.19 -6.14
N GLU A 527 24.35 -7.31 -4.90
CA GLU A 527 24.75 -8.37 -3.97
C GLU A 527 24.28 -9.76 -4.45
N CYS A 528 23.15 -9.82 -5.18
CA CYS A 528 22.63 -11.05 -5.74
C CYS A 528 23.36 -11.48 -7.03
N ARG A 529 23.75 -10.54 -7.91
CA ARG A 529 24.33 -10.86 -9.23
C ARG A 529 25.68 -11.58 -9.19
N THR A 530 26.54 -11.22 -8.25
CA THR A 530 27.84 -11.89 -8.10
C THR A 530 27.74 -13.25 -7.41
N ASP A 531 26.55 -13.61 -6.94
CA ASP A 531 26.29 -14.82 -6.17
C ASP A 531 25.71 -15.94 -7.03
N ARG A 532 26.26 -17.15 -6.88
CA ARG A 532 25.70 -18.37 -7.48
C ARG A 532 24.25 -18.59 -7.05
N ARG A 533 23.80 -18.00 -5.93
CA ARG A 533 22.41 -18.02 -5.46
C ARG A 533 21.43 -17.44 -6.48
N ASN A 534 21.74 -16.34 -7.17
CA ASN A 534 20.81 -15.72 -8.11
C ASN A 534 20.62 -16.57 -9.38
N ALA A 535 21.72 -17.02 -9.98
CA ALA A 535 21.65 -17.96 -11.10
C ALA A 535 20.92 -19.25 -10.69
N HIS A 536 21.22 -19.79 -9.50
CA HIS A 536 20.55 -20.97 -8.99
C HIS A 536 19.03 -20.78 -8.78
N PHE A 537 18.62 -19.60 -8.32
CA PHE A 537 17.21 -19.23 -8.21
C PHE A 537 16.54 -19.28 -9.59
N TYR A 538 17.02 -18.51 -10.56
CA TYR A 538 16.42 -18.48 -11.91
C TYR A 538 16.39 -19.87 -12.56
N GLU A 539 17.48 -20.62 -12.50
CA GLU A 539 17.56 -22.00 -13.01
C GLU A 539 16.53 -22.92 -12.32
N THR A 540 16.34 -22.78 -11.01
CA THR A 540 15.39 -23.59 -10.24
C THR A 540 13.95 -23.25 -10.60
N VAL A 541 13.61 -21.96 -10.65
CA VAL A 541 12.25 -21.52 -11.02
C VAL A 541 11.93 -21.94 -12.45
N ILE A 542 12.85 -21.76 -13.41
CA ILE A 542 12.67 -22.18 -14.81
C ILE A 542 12.47 -23.69 -14.92
N ARG A 543 13.28 -24.48 -14.21
CA ARG A 543 13.16 -25.94 -14.20
C ARG A 543 11.81 -26.40 -13.67
N ASN A 544 11.31 -25.75 -12.62
CA ASN A 544 10.07 -26.16 -11.95
C ASN A 544 8.80 -25.55 -12.59
N ASN A 545 8.96 -24.51 -13.41
CA ASN A 545 7.88 -23.75 -14.06
C ASN A 545 8.22 -23.45 -15.53
N SER A 546 8.45 -24.50 -16.33
CA SER A 546 8.95 -24.35 -17.71
C SER A 546 8.04 -23.53 -18.63
N GLY A 547 6.73 -23.46 -18.35
CA GLY A 547 5.76 -22.67 -19.12
C GLY A 547 5.99 -21.15 -19.07
N VAL A 548 6.67 -20.65 -18.03
CA VAL A 548 6.95 -19.22 -17.82
C VAL A 548 8.44 -18.88 -17.96
N ALA A 549 9.25 -19.82 -18.43
CA ALA A 549 10.69 -19.61 -18.62
C ALA A 549 11.04 -18.40 -19.52
N PRO A 550 10.35 -18.16 -20.65
CA PRO A 550 10.60 -16.95 -21.46
C PRO A 550 10.35 -15.65 -20.69
N LEU A 551 9.36 -15.64 -19.78
CA LEU A 551 9.02 -14.48 -18.98
C LEU A 551 10.03 -14.22 -17.86
N LEU A 552 10.57 -15.26 -17.23
CA LEU A 552 11.67 -15.11 -16.26
C LEU A 552 12.98 -14.67 -16.93
N SER A 553 13.21 -15.09 -18.16
CA SER A 553 14.42 -14.67 -18.88
C SER A 553 14.49 -13.16 -19.13
N THR A 554 13.36 -12.43 -19.14
CA THR A 554 13.39 -10.97 -19.33
C THR A 554 13.81 -10.21 -18.10
N ILE A 555 13.39 -10.62 -16.90
CA ILE A 555 13.86 -9.96 -15.68
C ILE A 555 15.35 -10.27 -15.44
N TRP A 556 15.80 -11.46 -15.83
CA TRP A 556 17.23 -11.77 -15.84
C TRP A 556 17.98 -10.91 -16.89
N THR A 557 17.43 -10.73 -18.09
CA THR A 557 18.03 -9.83 -19.10
C THR A 557 18.09 -8.38 -18.61
N HIS A 558 17.03 -7.90 -17.93
CA HIS A 558 17.03 -6.60 -17.25
C HIS A 558 18.19 -6.52 -16.25
N ASP A 559 18.40 -7.59 -15.46
CA ASP A 559 19.52 -7.63 -14.52
C ASP A 559 20.89 -7.51 -15.22
N GLU A 560 21.05 -8.12 -16.38
CA GLU A 560 22.30 -8.00 -17.16
C GLU A 560 22.50 -6.59 -17.72
N ILE A 561 21.43 -5.92 -18.17
CA ILE A 561 21.46 -4.56 -18.70
C ILE A 561 21.88 -3.57 -17.61
N ASP A 562 21.28 -3.63 -16.43
CA ASP A 562 21.65 -2.81 -15.28
C ASP A 562 23.13 -2.99 -14.91
N GLY A 563 23.62 -4.24 -14.95
CA GLY A 563 25.03 -4.55 -14.71
C GLY A 563 25.93 -3.86 -15.74
N ALA A 564 25.55 -3.90 -17.02
CA ALA A 564 26.28 -3.22 -18.10
C ALA A 564 26.21 -1.67 -18.00
N LEU A 565 25.20 -1.13 -17.33
CA LEU A 565 25.06 0.30 -17.05
C LEU A 565 25.78 0.74 -15.78
N ASP A 566 26.54 -0.14 -15.11
CA ASP A 566 27.24 0.10 -13.85
C ASP A 566 26.31 0.54 -12.70
N HIS A 567 25.04 0.08 -12.71
CA HIS A 567 24.11 0.39 -11.61
C HIS A 567 24.55 -0.16 -10.26
N ASP A 568 25.50 -1.09 -10.24
CA ASP A 568 26.06 -1.69 -9.02
C ASP A 568 27.05 -0.75 -8.29
N SER A 569 27.81 0.08 -9.02
CA SER A 569 28.81 1.00 -8.44
C SER A 569 28.26 2.41 -8.19
N ARG A 570 27.25 2.82 -8.98
CA ARG A 570 26.61 4.14 -8.91
C ARG A 570 25.99 4.51 -7.56
N PRO A 571 25.40 3.60 -6.74
CA PRO A 571 24.97 3.91 -5.38
C PRO A 571 26.05 4.58 -4.54
N LEU A 572 27.25 3.98 -4.52
CA LEU A 572 28.37 4.46 -3.72
C LEU A 572 28.92 5.78 -4.26
N GLU A 573 28.92 5.97 -5.58
CA GLU A 573 29.34 7.23 -6.22
C GLU A 573 28.35 8.37 -5.97
N ARG A 574 27.04 8.08 -6.04
CA ARG A 574 25.97 9.02 -5.68
C ARG A 574 26.05 9.42 -4.21
N LEU A 575 26.27 8.46 -3.31
CA LEU A 575 26.46 8.74 -1.88
C LEU A 575 27.73 9.55 -1.62
N ARG A 576 28.85 9.24 -2.28
CA ARG A 576 30.06 10.07 -2.19
C ARG A 576 29.79 11.49 -2.65
N SER A 577 29.10 11.67 -3.77
CA SER A 577 28.76 12.99 -4.31
C SER A 577 27.83 13.77 -3.37
N LEU A 578 26.83 13.10 -2.80
CA LEU A 578 25.95 13.66 -1.78
C LEU A 578 26.77 14.11 -0.57
N LEU A 579 27.56 13.22 0.04
CA LEU A 579 28.27 13.50 1.30
C LEU A 579 29.44 14.47 1.15
N GLN A 580 29.95 14.67 -0.06
CA GLN A 580 30.92 15.74 -0.37
C GLN A 580 30.29 17.14 -0.37
N THR A 581 28.99 17.24 -0.67
CA THR A 581 28.31 18.52 -0.91
C THR A 581 27.31 18.89 0.18
N GLU A 582 26.74 17.89 0.83
CA GLU A 582 25.64 18.02 1.78
C GLU A 582 25.84 17.07 2.96
N ARG A 583 25.18 17.37 4.09
CA ARG A 583 25.10 16.43 5.21
C ARG A 583 23.85 15.57 5.08
N LEU A 584 24.01 14.26 5.27
CA LEU A 584 22.87 13.37 5.46
C LEU A 584 22.40 13.49 6.92
N SER A 585 21.11 13.75 7.12
CA SER A 585 20.52 13.90 8.46
C SER A 585 19.94 12.57 8.95
N GLN A 586 19.75 12.47 10.27
CA GLN A 586 19.11 11.30 10.87
C GLN A 586 17.65 11.16 10.41
N GLU A 587 16.99 12.27 10.14
CA GLU A 587 15.61 12.34 9.65
C GLU A 587 15.50 11.81 8.22
N SER A 588 16.40 12.20 7.32
CA SER A 588 16.47 11.63 5.96
C SER A 588 16.66 10.11 6.01
N HIS A 589 17.50 9.64 6.93
CA HIS A 589 17.71 8.22 7.15
C HIS A 589 16.47 7.51 7.69
N LYS A 590 15.81 8.06 8.71
CA LYS A 590 14.58 7.50 9.30
C LYS A 590 13.44 7.40 8.29
N LEU A 591 13.32 8.40 7.41
CA LEU A 591 12.36 8.39 6.31
C LEU A 591 12.72 7.32 5.27
N ALA A 592 13.99 7.23 4.87
CA ALA A 592 14.46 6.20 3.94
C ALA A 592 14.30 4.77 4.49
N ALA A 593 14.43 4.59 5.81
CA ALA A 593 14.28 3.30 6.50
C ALA A 593 12.84 2.74 6.46
N LEU A 594 11.86 3.47 5.90
CA LEU A 594 10.54 2.90 5.55
C LEU A 594 10.61 2.01 4.29
N ALA A 595 11.59 2.22 3.41
CA ALA A 595 11.70 1.49 2.16
C ALA A 595 11.73 -0.04 2.36
N PRO A 596 12.49 -0.61 3.32
CA PRO A 596 12.51 -2.05 3.54
C PRO A 596 11.15 -2.63 3.93
N ALA A 597 10.31 -1.89 4.66
CA ALA A 597 8.97 -2.33 5.01
C ALA A 597 8.04 -2.34 3.79
N LEU A 598 8.09 -1.29 2.97
CA LEU A 598 7.25 -1.17 1.77
C LEU A 598 7.73 -2.08 0.63
N SER A 599 9.03 -2.37 0.54
CA SER A 599 9.57 -3.40 -0.36
C SER A 599 9.16 -4.80 0.08
N TRP A 600 9.17 -5.09 1.39
CA TRP A 600 8.60 -6.33 1.91
C TRP A 600 7.11 -6.45 1.53
N SER A 601 6.32 -5.39 1.76
CA SER A 601 4.89 -5.34 1.40
C SER A 601 4.63 -5.56 -0.10
N PHE A 602 5.49 -5.02 -0.98
CA PHE A 602 5.42 -5.25 -2.41
C PHE A 602 5.51 -6.76 -2.74
N LEU A 603 6.51 -7.45 -2.18
CA LEU A 603 6.72 -8.89 -2.36
C LEU A 603 5.61 -9.72 -1.70
N ASP A 604 5.15 -9.31 -0.52
CA ASP A 604 4.09 -9.99 0.21
C ASP A 604 2.73 -9.87 -0.49
N GLY A 605 2.45 -8.73 -1.13
CA GLY A 605 1.28 -8.57 -1.99
C GLY A 605 1.29 -9.52 -3.18
N ILE A 606 2.44 -9.66 -3.85
CA ILE A 606 2.63 -10.61 -4.96
C ILE A 606 2.36 -12.04 -4.48
N LEU A 607 3.00 -12.44 -3.38
CA LEU A 607 2.84 -13.77 -2.78
C LEU A 607 1.37 -14.06 -2.44
N ASN A 608 0.72 -13.13 -1.75
CA ASN A 608 -0.64 -13.33 -1.28
C ASN A 608 -1.67 -13.30 -2.41
N GLN A 609 -1.48 -12.52 -3.47
CA GLN A 609 -2.43 -12.49 -4.58
C GLN A 609 -2.27 -13.71 -5.49
N TYR A 610 -1.05 -13.92 -5.99
CA TYR A 610 -0.85 -14.74 -7.19
C TYR A 610 -0.65 -16.23 -6.90
N THR A 611 -0.57 -16.61 -5.63
CA THR A 611 -0.68 -18.02 -5.19
C THR A 611 -2.08 -18.60 -5.38
N ALA A 612 -3.10 -17.76 -5.66
CA ALA A 612 -4.46 -18.20 -5.91
C ALA A 612 -4.71 -18.71 -7.36
N GLY A 613 -3.67 -18.97 -8.15
CA GLY A 613 -3.77 -19.55 -9.50
C GLY A 613 -4.02 -18.50 -10.60
N ARG A 614 -4.22 -18.92 -11.86
CA ARG A 614 -4.29 -17.99 -13.02
C ARG A 614 -5.48 -17.03 -12.94
N GLY A 615 -6.59 -17.43 -12.32
CA GLY A 615 -7.71 -16.53 -12.01
C GLY A 615 -7.32 -15.25 -11.27
N SER A 616 -6.25 -15.28 -10.45
CA SER A 616 -5.74 -14.11 -9.74
C SER A 616 -5.06 -13.07 -10.63
N VAL A 617 -4.54 -13.48 -11.80
CA VAL A 617 -3.99 -12.61 -12.84
C VAL A 617 -5.12 -11.97 -13.63
N LEU A 618 -6.13 -12.76 -14.02
CA LEU A 618 -7.31 -12.25 -14.73
C LEU A 618 -8.11 -11.23 -13.90
N HIS A 619 -8.15 -11.43 -12.58
CA HIS A 619 -8.71 -10.47 -11.61
C HIS A 619 -8.11 -9.06 -11.73
N ARG A 620 -6.86 -8.94 -12.21
CA ARG A 620 -6.21 -7.63 -12.37
C ARG A 620 -6.76 -6.80 -13.51
N VAL A 621 -7.44 -7.40 -14.50
CA VAL A 621 -8.06 -6.61 -15.58
C VAL A 621 -8.92 -5.53 -14.95
N GLY A 622 -8.61 -4.26 -15.26
CA GLY A 622 -9.32 -3.09 -14.75
C GLY A 622 -10.34 -2.55 -15.74
N TRP A 623 -11.14 -1.60 -15.28
CA TRP A 623 -11.94 -0.77 -16.16
C TRP A 623 -11.04 -0.18 -17.24
N HIS A 624 -11.48 -0.24 -18.49
CA HIS A 624 -10.69 0.22 -19.63
C HIS A 624 -11.59 0.65 -20.79
N VAL A 625 -10.98 1.39 -21.73
CA VAL A 625 -11.64 1.85 -22.96
C VAL A 625 -11.20 0.95 -24.11
N CYS A 626 -12.15 0.48 -24.93
CA CYS A 626 -11.89 -0.24 -26.18
C CYS A 626 -12.15 0.61 -27.42
#